data_AF-A0A4U3AJ90-F1
#
_entry.id   AF-A0A4U3AJ90-F1
#
_cell.length_a   1.000
_cell.length_b   1.000
_cell.length_c   1.000
_cell.angle_alpha   90.00
_cell.angle_beta   90.00
_cell.angle_gamma   90.00
#
_symmetry.space_group_name_H-M   'P 1'
#
loop_
_entity.id
_entity.type
_entity.pdbx_description
1 polymer ?
#
loop_
_entity_poly.entity_id
_entity_poly.type
_entity_poly.pdbx_seq_one_letter_code
_entity_poly.pdbx_strand_id
1 'polypeptide(L)'
;AAARELAEIAGVDADSYGLEMLKAGADLSGKTMEQLISLDAKEFQMGNAKVEIAQVNAVDTNDVLVHQAELEKVITTVVEEKGLDLFLFVVTDILTNNSVGLAIGKATNVVEKAYNVTLQNNTATLKGVVSRKKQIVPVLTETFQA
;
A
#
# COMPACT_ATOMS: atom_id res chain seq x y z
N ALA A 1 -18.03 -19.62 3.59
CA ALA A 1 -19.25 -20.19 3.02
C ALA A 1 -19.30 -19.87 1.53
N ALA A 2 -19.67 -18.65 1.14
CA ALA A 2 -19.81 -18.23 -0.26
C ALA A 2 -18.65 -18.62 -1.21
N ALA A 3 -17.39 -18.37 -0.84
CA ALA A 3 -16.25 -18.69 -1.73
C ALA A 3 -16.14 -20.18 -2.09
N ARG A 4 -16.47 -21.09 -1.16
CA ARG A 4 -16.42 -22.54 -1.40
C ARG A 4 -17.57 -23.01 -2.29
N GLU A 5 -18.77 -22.50 -2.02
CA GLU A 5 -19.97 -22.78 -2.83
C GLU A 5 -19.77 -22.31 -4.28
N LEU A 6 -19.20 -21.12 -4.47
CA LEU A 6 -18.91 -20.59 -5.80
C LEU A 6 -17.79 -21.35 -6.51
N ALA A 7 -16.77 -21.82 -5.79
CA ALA A 7 -15.71 -22.64 -6.37
C ALA A 7 -16.23 -23.99 -6.88
N GLU A 8 -17.16 -24.62 -6.14
CA GLU A 8 -17.84 -25.85 -6.57
C GLU A 8 -18.67 -25.61 -7.85
N ILE A 9 -19.44 -24.52 -7.90
CA ILE A 9 -20.22 -24.14 -9.10
C ILE A 9 -19.29 -23.86 -10.30
N ALA A 10 -18.16 -23.19 -10.06
CA ALA A 10 -17.19 -22.84 -11.10
C ALA A 10 -16.30 -24.02 -11.53
N GLY A 11 -16.31 -25.13 -10.79
CA GLY A 11 -15.46 -26.29 -11.07
C GLY A 11 -13.96 -26.03 -10.85
N VAL A 12 -13.62 -25.15 -9.91
CA VAL A 12 -12.23 -24.78 -9.59
C VAL A 12 -11.86 -25.15 -8.15
N ASP A 13 -10.58 -25.45 -7.91
CA ASP A 13 -10.03 -25.50 -6.56
C ASP A 13 -9.77 -24.07 -6.06
N ALA A 14 -10.49 -23.64 -5.03
CA ALA A 14 -10.47 -22.26 -4.57
C ALA A 14 -9.08 -21.77 -4.15
N ASP A 15 -8.29 -22.64 -3.52
CA ASP A 15 -6.97 -22.28 -3.00
C ASP A 15 -5.95 -22.12 -4.14
N SER A 16 -5.87 -23.09 -5.05
CA SER A 16 -4.97 -23.05 -6.21
C SER A 16 -5.35 -21.93 -7.17
N TYR A 17 -6.64 -21.82 -7.51
CA TYR A 17 -7.15 -20.74 -8.36
C TYR A 17 -6.92 -19.36 -7.73
N GLY A 18 -7.21 -19.22 -6.44
CA GLY A 18 -7.01 -17.97 -5.72
C GLY A 18 -5.55 -17.55 -5.70
N LEU A 19 -4.62 -18.48 -5.47
CA LEU A 19 -3.19 -18.19 -5.47
C LEU A 19 -2.70 -17.76 -6.86
N GLU A 20 -3.10 -18.46 -7.93
CA GLU A 20 -2.76 -18.08 -9.30
C GLU A 20 -3.33 -16.71 -9.67
N MET A 21 -4.58 -16.44 -9.32
CA MET A 21 -5.23 -15.15 -9.53
C MET A 21 -4.53 -14.02 -8.79
N LEU A 22 -4.16 -14.24 -7.52
CA LEU A 22 -3.45 -13.24 -6.72
C LEU A 22 -2.03 -13.00 -7.26
N LYS A 23 -1.31 -14.04 -7.69
CA LYS A 23 0.00 -13.91 -8.34
C LYS A 23 -0.09 -13.11 -9.64
N ALA A 24 -1.09 -13.38 -10.47
CA ALA A 24 -1.32 -12.62 -11.69
C ALA A 24 -1.65 -11.14 -11.41
N GLY A 25 -2.44 -10.87 -10.34
CA GLY A 25 -2.73 -9.50 -9.90
C GLY A 25 -1.55 -8.78 -9.23
N ALA A 26 -0.58 -9.54 -8.74
CA ALA A 26 0.68 -9.06 -8.16
C ALA A 26 1.82 -9.00 -9.18
N ASP A 27 1.54 -9.29 -10.46
CA ASP A 27 2.51 -9.08 -11.54
C ASP A 27 2.59 -7.57 -11.85
N LEU A 28 3.69 -6.98 -11.40
CA LEU A 28 4.00 -5.58 -11.57
C LEU A 28 4.97 -5.34 -12.74
N SER A 29 5.35 -6.41 -13.47
CA SER A 29 6.25 -6.31 -14.60
C SER A 29 5.68 -5.43 -15.71
N GLY A 30 6.55 -4.66 -16.37
CA GLY A 30 6.17 -3.77 -17.46
C GLY A 30 5.41 -2.50 -17.07
N LYS A 31 5.14 -2.27 -15.78
CA LYS A 31 4.54 -1.03 -15.29
C LYS A 31 5.61 0.02 -14.98
N THR A 32 5.32 1.28 -15.29
CA THR A 32 6.19 2.39 -14.87
C THR A 32 5.93 2.74 -13.40
N MET A 33 6.85 3.49 -12.77
CA MET A 33 6.68 3.91 -11.37
C MET A 33 5.46 4.80 -11.19
N GLU A 34 5.16 5.68 -12.15
CA GLU A 34 3.94 6.51 -12.18
C GLU A 34 2.67 5.65 -12.21
N GLN A 35 2.68 4.57 -12.99
CA GLN A 35 1.56 3.64 -13.03
C GLN A 35 1.43 2.91 -11.70
N LEU A 36 2.54 2.41 -11.13
CA LEU A 36 2.51 1.69 -9.85
C LEU A 36 1.89 2.51 -8.72
N ILE A 37 2.31 3.76 -8.57
CA ILE A 37 1.80 4.62 -7.48
C ILE A 37 0.37 5.11 -7.73
N SER A 38 -0.19 4.94 -8.93
CA SER A 38 -1.56 5.38 -9.27
C SER A 38 -2.58 4.24 -9.38
N LEU A 39 -2.14 2.99 -9.53
CA LEU A 39 -3.00 1.80 -9.76
C LEU A 39 -4.17 1.68 -8.76
N ASP A 40 -3.89 1.79 -7.47
CA ASP A 40 -4.90 1.85 -6.41
C ASP A 40 -4.59 3.00 -5.44
N ALA A 41 -4.44 4.20 -5.99
CA ALA A 41 -4.32 5.44 -5.22
C ALA A 41 -5.68 5.99 -4.82
N LYS A 42 -5.79 6.47 -3.58
CA LYS A 42 -6.96 7.24 -3.10
C LYS A 42 -6.50 8.42 -2.27
N GLU A 43 -7.13 9.56 -2.52
CA GLU A 43 -6.95 10.78 -1.73
C GLU A 43 -7.92 10.79 -0.54
N PHE A 44 -7.46 11.33 0.59
CA PHE A 44 -8.17 11.45 1.84
C PHE A 44 -7.89 12.81 2.47
N GLN A 45 -8.92 13.37 3.10
CA GLN A 45 -8.77 14.51 4.00
C GLN A 45 -8.76 13.99 5.44
N MET A 46 -7.64 14.15 6.15
CA MET A 46 -7.46 13.69 7.54
C MET A 46 -7.20 14.90 8.43
N GLY A 47 -8.28 15.46 9.01
CA GLY A 47 -8.21 16.77 9.67
C GLY A 47 -7.87 17.86 8.66
N ASN A 48 -6.82 18.63 8.92
CA ASN A 48 -6.32 19.65 7.97
C ASN A 48 -5.31 19.10 6.96
N ALA A 49 -4.92 17.82 7.08
CA ALA A 49 -3.93 17.20 6.21
C ALA A 49 -4.59 16.56 4.98
N LYS A 50 -4.05 16.85 3.80
CA LYS A 50 -4.33 16.19 2.53
C LYS A 50 -3.38 15.00 2.36
N VAL A 51 -3.95 13.81 2.27
CA VAL A 51 -3.21 12.54 2.28
C VAL A 51 -3.56 11.73 1.04
N GLU A 52 -2.57 11.10 0.42
CA GLU A 52 -2.78 10.10 -0.62
C GLU A 52 -2.23 8.75 -0.18
N ILE A 53 -3.01 7.69 -0.36
CA ILE A 53 -2.61 6.33 -0.01
C ILE A 53 -2.77 5.45 -1.24
N ALA A 54 -1.64 4.98 -1.75
CA ALA A 54 -1.56 4.03 -2.85
C ALA A 54 -1.13 2.67 -2.33
N GLN A 55 -1.74 1.61 -2.87
CA GLN A 55 -1.46 0.24 -2.44
C GLN A 55 -1.23 -0.65 -3.67
N VAL A 56 -0.20 -1.50 -3.60
CA VAL A 56 0.05 -2.57 -4.59
C VAL A 56 0.24 -3.90 -3.89
N ASN A 57 -0.21 -4.97 -4.54
CA ASN A 57 0.05 -6.33 -4.10
C ASN A 57 1.32 -6.83 -4.78
N ALA A 58 2.17 -7.52 -4.02
CA ALA A 58 3.39 -8.14 -4.51
C ALA A 58 3.55 -9.54 -3.89
N VAL A 59 4.21 -10.45 -4.62
CA VAL A 59 4.62 -11.75 -4.08
C VAL A 59 5.86 -11.59 -3.21
N ASP A 60 6.81 -10.75 -3.65
CA ASP A 60 7.94 -10.27 -2.87
C ASP A 60 7.92 -8.73 -2.92
N THR A 61 7.89 -8.08 -1.75
CA THR A 61 7.91 -6.61 -1.68
C THR A 61 9.20 -6.03 -2.24
N ASN A 62 10.31 -6.79 -2.22
CA ASN A 62 11.60 -6.32 -2.73
C ASN A 62 11.56 -6.06 -4.24
N ASP A 63 10.77 -6.81 -5.01
CA ASP A 63 10.63 -6.60 -6.46
C ASP A 63 10.15 -5.18 -6.80
N VAL A 64 9.45 -4.53 -5.87
CA VAL A 64 9.01 -3.13 -5.97
C VAL A 64 10.03 -2.19 -5.32
N LEU A 65 10.50 -2.53 -4.12
CA LEU A 65 11.33 -1.64 -3.30
C LEU A 65 12.78 -1.51 -3.80
N VAL A 66 13.27 -2.42 -4.67
CA VAL A 66 14.55 -2.21 -5.36
C VAL A 66 14.55 -0.93 -6.22
N HIS A 67 13.37 -0.45 -6.62
CA HIS A 67 13.18 0.81 -7.34
C HIS A 67 12.83 2.00 -6.43
N GLN A 68 13.10 1.91 -5.13
CA GLN A 68 12.71 2.92 -4.14
C GLN A 68 13.12 4.35 -4.55
N ALA A 69 14.34 4.57 -5.04
CA ALA A 69 14.78 5.91 -5.43
C ALA A 69 13.93 6.53 -6.56
N GLU A 70 13.49 5.71 -7.52
CA GLU A 70 12.60 6.15 -8.59
C GLU A 70 11.18 6.40 -8.07
N LEU A 71 10.68 5.52 -7.19
CA LEU A 71 9.40 5.69 -6.51
C LEU A 71 9.38 6.99 -5.71
N GLU A 72 10.40 7.25 -4.91
CA GLU A 72 10.51 8.49 -4.12
C GLU A 72 10.49 9.73 -5.01
N LYS A 73 11.18 9.69 -6.15
CA LYS A 73 11.18 10.81 -7.10
C LYS A 73 9.77 11.09 -7.63
N VAL A 74 9.08 10.07 -8.12
CA VAL A 74 7.73 10.24 -8.69
C VAL A 74 6.72 10.61 -7.61
N ILE A 75 6.77 9.98 -6.44
CA ILE A 75 5.91 10.32 -5.30
C ILE A 75 6.14 11.76 -4.85
N THR A 76 7.40 12.22 -4.78
CA THR A 76 7.72 13.60 -4.41
C THR A 76 7.08 14.59 -5.38
N THR A 77 7.15 14.32 -6.70
CA THR A 77 6.45 15.13 -7.70
C THR A 77 4.94 15.18 -7.44
N VAL A 78 4.30 14.04 -7.15
CA VAL A 78 2.85 14.00 -6.83
C VAL A 78 2.54 14.79 -5.54
N VAL A 79 3.38 14.67 -4.51
CA VAL A 79 3.25 15.43 -3.26
C VAL A 79 3.29 16.93 -3.52
N GLU A 80 4.23 17.41 -4.34
CA GLU A 80 4.37 18.82 -4.70
C GLU A 80 3.19 19.31 -5.55
N GLU A 81 2.84 18.59 -6.62
CA GLU A 81 1.78 18.96 -7.55
C GLU A 81 0.41 19.03 -6.90
N LYS A 82 0.10 18.08 -6.01
CA LYS A 82 -1.20 18.01 -5.34
C LYS A 82 -1.22 18.74 -4.00
N GLY A 83 -0.08 19.24 -3.53
CA GLY A 83 0.06 19.86 -2.20
C GLY A 83 -0.28 18.91 -1.06
N LEU A 84 0.21 17.66 -1.13
CA LEU A 84 -0.05 16.65 -0.11
C LEU A 84 0.79 16.90 1.14
N ASP A 85 0.20 16.68 2.32
CA ASP A 85 0.93 16.64 3.57
C ASP A 85 1.63 15.28 3.77
N LEU A 86 1.04 14.21 3.21
CA LEU A 86 1.55 12.84 3.23
C LEU A 86 1.12 12.07 1.97
N PHE A 87 2.08 11.39 1.34
CA PHE A 87 1.83 10.27 0.45
C PHE A 87 2.37 9.00 1.11
N LEU A 88 1.51 8.00 1.28
CA LEU A 88 1.89 6.69 1.79
C LEU A 88 1.69 5.63 0.69
N PHE A 89 2.80 5.13 0.15
CA PHE A 89 2.81 3.99 -0.75
C PHE A 89 2.96 2.70 0.04
N VAL A 90 2.07 1.74 -0.17
CA VAL A 90 2.01 0.48 0.60
C VAL A 90 2.20 -0.71 -0.33
N VAL A 91 3.29 -1.42 -0.16
CA VAL A 91 3.57 -2.67 -0.89
C VAL A 91 3.18 -3.82 0.03
N THR A 92 2.12 -4.56 -0.32
CA THR A 92 1.57 -5.64 0.50
C THR A 92 2.00 -7.00 -0.04
N ASP A 93 2.65 -7.77 0.83
CA ASP A 93 2.96 -9.18 0.60
C ASP A 93 1.71 -10.03 0.81
N ILE A 94 1.19 -10.59 -0.29
CA ILE A 94 -0.02 -11.42 -0.30
C ILE A 94 0.17 -12.80 0.33
N LEU A 95 1.41 -13.25 0.54
CA LEU A 95 1.74 -14.54 1.14
C LEU A 95 1.94 -14.42 2.65
N THR A 96 2.61 -13.37 3.12
CA THR A 96 2.92 -13.19 4.55
C THR A 96 1.95 -12.28 5.30
N ASN A 97 1.03 -11.61 4.60
CA ASN A 97 0.09 -10.63 5.15
C ASN A 97 0.77 -9.48 5.90
N ASN A 98 1.93 -9.05 5.41
CA ASN A 98 2.62 -7.85 5.88
C ASN A 98 2.69 -6.82 4.75
N SER A 99 2.94 -5.57 5.12
CA SER A 99 3.26 -4.54 4.14
C SER A 99 4.57 -3.85 4.46
N VAL A 100 5.17 -3.23 3.46
CA VAL A 100 6.16 -2.17 3.65
C VAL A 100 5.51 -0.85 3.24
N GLY A 101 5.55 0.14 4.13
CA GLY A 101 5.13 1.49 3.84
C GLY A 101 6.33 2.34 3.44
N LEU A 102 6.22 3.05 2.32
CA LEU A 102 7.10 4.14 1.89
C LEU A 102 6.34 5.45 2.08
N ALA A 103 6.81 6.30 2.98
CA ALA A 103 6.12 7.52 3.39
C ALA A 103 6.93 8.76 2.97
N ILE A 104 6.29 9.65 2.21
CA ILE A 104 6.91 10.88 1.69
C ILE A 104 5.98 12.07 1.97
N GLY A 105 6.55 13.22 2.32
CA GLY A 105 5.82 14.43 2.68
C GLY A 105 6.28 15.00 4.02
N LYS A 106 5.62 16.07 4.48
CA LYS A 106 5.99 16.76 5.73
C LYS A 106 5.40 16.10 6.99
N ALA A 107 4.40 15.22 6.84
CA ALA A 107 3.71 14.55 7.93
C ALA A 107 4.04 13.04 8.04
N THR A 108 5.24 12.61 7.64
CA THR A 108 5.67 11.21 7.69
C THR A 108 5.77 10.66 9.12
N ASN A 109 6.05 11.51 10.10
CA ASN A 109 6.04 11.18 11.53
C ASN A 109 4.70 10.62 12.02
N VAL A 110 3.59 10.92 11.33
CA VAL A 110 2.28 10.35 11.63
C VAL A 110 2.26 8.84 11.38
N VAL A 111 2.97 8.36 10.36
CA VAL A 111 3.09 6.91 10.07
C VAL A 111 3.86 6.21 11.20
N GLU A 112 4.95 6.81 11.67
CA GLU A 112 5.73 6.28 12.80
C GLU A 112 4.87 6.17 14.06
N LYS A 113 4.14 7.23 14.41
CA LYS A 113 3.22 7.24 15.57
C LYS A 113 2.08 6.24 15.41
N ALA A 114 1.46 6.17 14.23
CA ALA A 114 0.31 5.31 13.94
C ALA A 114 0.62 3.82 14.11
N TYR A 115 1.82 3.39 13.71
CA TYR A 115 2.20 1.96 13.75
C TYR A 115 3.26 1.63 14.80
N ASN A 116 3.69 2.62 15.58
CA ASN A 116 4.79 2.49 16.54
C ASN A 116 6.04 1.88 15.87
N VAL A 117 6.43 2.49 14.74
CA VAL A 117 7.61 2.10 13.94
C VAL A 117 8.55 3.28 13.77
N THR A 118 9.76 3.02 13.33
CA THR A 118 10.71 4.06 12.89
C THR A 118 10.93 3.91 11.39
N LEU A 119 10.77 4.99 10.65
CA LEU A 119 11.08 5.03 9.23
C LEU A 119 12.60 5.02 9.06
N GLN A 120 13.11 4.02 8.35
CA GLN A 120 14.49 3.96 7.91
C GLN A 120 14.51 4.13 6.40
N ASN A 121 15.21 5.16 5.93
CA ASN A 121 15.22 5.53 4.52
C ASN A 121 13.77 5.64 3.98
N ASN A 122 12.93 6.46 4.64
CA ASN A 122 11.51 6.67 4.32
C ASN A 122 10.59 5.42 4.37
N THR A 123 11.11 4.25 4.78
CA THR A 123 10.35 3.00 4.80
C THR A 123 10.23 2.37 6.18
N ALA A 124 9.15 1.62 6.41
CA ALA A 124 9.03 0.74 7.56
C ALA A 124 8.15 -0.47 7.26
N THR A 125 8.44 -1.60 7.90
CA THR A 125 7.58 -2.78 7.88
C THR A 125 6.34 -2.55 8.75
N LEU A 126 5.16 -2.72 8.13
CA LEU A 126 3.85 -2.64 8.76
C LEU A 126 3.30 -4.06 8.95
N LYS A 127 3.66 -4.68 10.09
CA LYS A 127 3.32 -6.08 10.38
C LYS A 127 1.81 -6.29 10.48
N GLY A 128 1.28 -7.28 9.77
CA GLY A 128 -0.16 -7.60 9.77
C GLY A 128 -1.06 -6.56 9.08
N VAL A 129 -0.50 -5.51 8.47
CA VAL A 129 -1.25 -4.47 7.78
C VAL A 129 -1.39 -4.86 6.32
N VAL A 130 -2.62 -5.09 5.87
CA VAL A 130 -2.95 -5.48 4.48
C VAL A 130 -4.15 -4.71 3.92
N SER A 131 -4.98 -4.11 4.77
CA SER A 131 -6.22 -3.46 4.36
C SER A 131 -6.14 -1.95 4.55
N ARG A 132 -6.04 -1.20 3.45
CA ARG A 132 -6.14 0.27 3.49
C ARG A 132 -7.38 0.76 4.25
N LYS A 133 -8.56 0.19 3.95
CA LYS A 133 -9.84 0.65 4.54
C LYS A 133 -9.95 0.35 6.05
N LYS A 134 -9.43 -0.78 6.52
CA LYS A 134 -9.61 -1.21 7.92
C LYS A 134 -8.44 -0.86 8.82
N GLN A 135 -7.21 -0.87 8.29
CA GLN A 135 -5.99 -0.84 9.08
C GLN A 135 -5.14 0.39 8.82
N ILE A 136 -5.33 1.09 7.70
CA ILE A 136 -4.53 2.29 7.36
C ILE A 136 -5.32 3.57 7.55
N VAL A 137 -6.42 3.71 6.83
CA VAL A 137 -7.23 4.94 6.84
C VAL A 137 -7.71 5.30 8.26
N PRO A 138 -8.31 4.38 9.04
CA PRO A 138 -8.79 4.75 10.38
C PRO A 138 -7.66 5.15 11.33
N VAL A 139 -6.55 4.39 11.35
CA VAL A 139 -5.42 4.63 12.26
C VAL A 139 -4.72 5.95 11.93
N LEU A 140 -4.47 6.24 10.65
CA LEU A 140 -3.91 7.52 10.25
C LEU A 140 -4.87 8.68 10.56
N THR A 141 -6.17 8.52 10.30
CA THR A 141 -7.17 9.56 10.60
C THR A 141 -7.18 9.91 12.08
N GLU A 142 -7.20 8.91 12.96
CA GLU A 142 -7.13 9.12 14.41
C GLU A 142 -5.82 9.80 14.81
N THR A 143 -4.69 9.38 14.24
CA THR A 143 -3.37 9.94 14.56
C THR A 143 -3.21 11.39 14.11
N PHE A 144 -3.83 11.79 12.99
CA PHE A 144 -3.88 13.17 12.53
C PHE A 144 -4.80 14.06 13.39
N GLN A 145 -5.75 13.47 14.11
CA GLN A 145 -6.68 14.19 15.00
C GLN A 145 -6.19 14.28 16.45
N ALA A 146 -5.14 13.54 16.82
CA ALA A 146 -4.61 13.41 18.17
C ALA A 146 -3.35 14.25 18.42
#